data_AF-S6D1P1-F1
#
_entry.id   AF-S6D1P1-F1
#
_cell.length_a   1.000
_cell.length_b   1.000
_cell.length_c   1.000
_cell.angle_alpha   90.00
_cell.angle_beta   90.00
_cell.angle_gamma   90.00
#
_symmetry.space_group_name_H-M   'P 1'
#
loop_
_entity.id
_entity.type
_entity.pdbx_description
1 polymer ?
#
loop_
_entity_poly.entity_id
_entity_poly.type
_entity_poly.pdbx_seq_one_letter_code
_entity_poly.pdbx_strand_id
1 'polypeptide(L)'
;MAERGRQTVSQLAKPVAKRAAPRPIQEDEYAGTIDKSLDEIETLLKKRGFIRNLLSRLKTRDGDPEVGSWVYREEPRAEYQLHVMLFPGEGDTVDVYAHHEYSSVNSDVAYKHFSGQALDPKRGVEMAREKLPIGGEG
;
A
#
# COMPACT_ATOMS: atom_id res chain seq x y z
N MET A 1 8.04 39.03 -39.54
CA MET A 1 8.74 37.75 -39.78
C MET A 1 9.24 37.28 -38.42
N ALA A 2 8.47 36.43 -37.73
CA ALA A 2 8.68 34.97 -37.59
C ALA A 2 9.98 34.66 -36.78
N GLU A 3 10.01 33.92 -35.68
CA GLU A 3 9.12 32.86 -35.19
C GLU A 3 9.34 32.60 -33.68
N ARG A 4 8.30 32.07 -33.02
CA ARG A 4 8.27 31.67 -31.61
C ARG A 4 9.02 30.35 -31.40
N GLY A 5 9.89 30.29 -30.40
CA GLY A 5 10.38 29.04 -29.82
C GLY A 5 9.78 28.78 -28.44
N ARG A 6 8.54 28.27 -28.37
CA ARG A 6 8.03 27.61 -27.16
C ARG A 6 8.63 26.21 -27.12
N GLN A 7 9.53 25.93 -26.18
CA GLN A 7 9.88 24.55 -25.86
C GLN A 7 9.02 24.06 -24.70
N THR A 8 8.10 23.18 -25.09
CA THR A 8 7.10 22.50 -24.29
C THR A 8 7.78 21.64 -23.24
N VAL A 9 7.66 22.01 -21.97
CA VAL A 9 7.97 21.09 -20.86
C VAL A 9 6.95 19.94 -20.95
N SER A 10 7.43 18.77 -21.35
CA SER A 10 6.64 17.54 -21.43
C SER A 10 5.94 17.29 -20.10
N GLN A 11 4.60 17.42 -20.07
CA GLN A 11 3.76 17.16 -18.89
C GLN A 11 3.55 15.65 -18.64
N LEU A 12 4.50 14.79 -18.99
CA LEU A 12 4.40 13.34 -18.83
C LEU A 12 5.19 12.86 -17.60
N ALA A 13 4.78 13.35 -16.43
CA ALA A 13 5.06 12.73 -15.12
C ALA A 13 4.15 13.34 -14.05
N LYS A 14 2.84 13.37 -14.29
CA LYS A 14 1.87 13.59 -13.19
C LYS A 14 1.65 12.21 -12.54
N PRO A 15 1.81 12.06 -11.21
CA PRO A 15 1.82 10.75 -10.56
C PRO A 15 0.45 10.11 -10.74
N VAL A 16 0.39 9.04 -11.53
CA VAL A 16 -0.84 8.34 -11.91
C VAL A 16 -1.59 7.82 -10.66
N ALA A 17 -0.86 7.52 -9.58
CA ALA A 17 -1.42 7.08 -8.31
C ALA A 17 -2.34 8.11 -7.62
N LYS A 18 -2.01 9.41 -7.68
CA LYS A 18 -2.69 10.46 -6.89
C LYS A 18 -4.10 10.81 -7.41
N ARG A 19 -4.57 10.14 -8.47
CA ARG A 19 -5.80 10.46 -9.21
C ARG A 19 -6.85 9.36 -9.25
N ALA A 20 -6.56 8.16 -8.74
CA ALA A 20 -7.59 7.14 -8.65
C ALA A 20 -8.55 7.50 -7.50
N ALA A 21 -9.86 7.56 -7.79
CA ALA A 21 -10.88 7.73 -6.76
C ALA A 21 -10.71 6.65 -5.67
N PRO A 22 -10.99 6.90 -4.38
CA PRO A 22 -10.89 5.86 -3.35
C PRO A 22 -11.68 4.59 -3.73
N ARG A 23 -11.32 3.45 -3.15
CA ARG A 23 -12.11 2.21 -3.27
C ARG A 23 -12.45 1.63 -1.90
N PRO A 24 -13.57 0.92 -1.76
CA PRO A 24 -13.80 0.08 -0.59
C PRO A 24 -12.67 -0.96 -0.41
N ILE A 25 -12.25 -1.17 0.83
CA ILE A 25 -11.45 -2.32 1.24
C ILE A 25 -12.33 -3.59 1.18
N GLN A 26 -11.75 -4.72 0.82
CA GLN A 26 -12.46 -6.00 0.71
C GLN A 26 -12.18 -6.88 1.94
N GLU A 27 -13.12 -7.76 2.28
CA GLU A 27 -13.01 -8.65 3.43
C GLU A 27 -11.87 -9.68 3.28
N ASP A 28 -11.59 -10.11 2.05
CA ASP A 28 -10.50 -11.06 1.75
C ASP A 28 -9.10 -10.45 1.88
N GLU A 29 -9.01 -9.11 1.96
CA GLU A 29 -7.78 -8.40 2.30
C GLU A 29 -7.53 -8.40 3.82
N TYR A 30 -8.48 -8.81 4.68
CA TYR A 30 -8.32 -8.73 6.13
C TYR A 30 -7.31 -9.75 6.67
N ALA A 31 -6.20 -9.26 7.20
CA ALA A 31 -5.16 -10.10 7.79
C ALA A 31 -5.42 -10.39 9.26
N GLY A 32 -5.92 -9.41 10.01
CA GLY A 32 -6.31 -9.53 11.41
C GLY A 32 -6.07 -8.24 12.21
N THR A 33 -6.33 -8.29 13.51
CA THR A 33 -6.14 -7.16 14.43
C THR A 33 -4.84 -7.32 15.22
N ILE A 34 -4.17 -6.20 15.49
CA ILE A 34 -3.02 -6.11 16.39
C ILE A 34 -3.43 -5.25 17.60
N ASP A 35 -3.19 -5.78 18.80
CA ASP A 35 -3.43 -5.10 20.08
C ASP A 35 -2.28 -4.15 20.43
N LYS A 36 -2.15 -3.08 19.64
CA LYS A 36 -1.17 -2.01 19.77
C LYS A 36 -1.74 -0.72 19.19
N SER A 37 -1.31 0.41 19.72
CA SER A 37 -1.62 1.71 19.15
C SER A 37 -1.05 1.87 17.73
N LEU A 38 -1.63 2.80 16.96
CA LEU A 38 -1.16 3.09 15.61
C LEU A 38 0.33 3.47 15.57
N ASP A 39 0.80 4.29 16.51
CA ASP A 39 2.19 4.73 16.59
C ASP A 39 3.17 3.57 16.83
N GLU A 40 2.78 2.61 17.67
CA GLU A 40 3.57 1.40 17.92
C GLU A 40 3.66 0.52 16.67
N ILE A 41 2.56 0.38 15.93
CA ILE A 41 2.51 -0.41 14.70
C ILE A 41 3.31 0.25 13.59
N GLU A 42 3.22 1.57 13.41
CA GLU A 42 4.04 2.27 12.43
C GLU A 42 5.53 2.18 12.77
N THR A 43 5.88 2.22 14.06
CA THR A 43 7.25 2.01 14.53
C THR A 43 7.72 0.58 14.24
N LEU A 44 6.87 -0.42 14.48
CA LEU A 44 7.16 -1.82 14.19
C LEU A 44 7.37 -2.07 12.69
N LEU A 45 6.50 -1.53 11.85
CA LEU A 45 6.58 -1.62 10.40
C LEU A 45 7.91 -1.07 9.88
N LYS A 46 8.31 0.13 10.32
CA LYS A 46 9.63 0.71 9.99
C LYS A 46 10.77 -0.21 10.42
N LYS A 47 10.73 -0.75 11.65
CA LYS A 47 11.76 -1.68 12.16
C LYS A 47 11.84 -2.98 11.35
N ARG A 48 10.71 -3.45 10.82
CA ARG A 48 10.64 -4.65 9.95
C ARG A 48 10.90 -4.35 8.46
N GLY A 49 11.34 -3.14 8.12
CA GLY A 49 11.75 -2.76 6.77
C GLY A 49 10.61 -2.34 5.84
N PHE A 50 9.40 -2.14 6.36
CA PHE A 50 8.32 -1.55 5.59
C PHE A 50 8.57 -0.06 5.37
N ILE A 51 8.13 0.46 4.22
CA ILE A 51 8.16 1.89 3.89
C ILE A 51 6.76 2.39 3.54
N ARG A 52 6.52 3.70 3.67
CA ARG A 52 5.23 4.30 3.27
C ARG A 52 5.00 4.13 1.77
N ASN A 53 3.80 3.68 1.41
CA ASN A 53 3.37 3.63 0.02
C ASN A 53 2.68 4.94 -0.36
N LEU A 54 3.33 5.73 -1.22
CA LEU A 54 2.77 6.99 -1.73
C LEU A 54 2.08 6.82 -3.10
N LEU A 55 2.21 5.64 -3.69
CA LEU A 55 1.73 5.34 -5.05
C LEU A 55 0.56 4.36 -5.08
N SER A 56 -0.09 4.12 -3.94
CA SER A 56 -1.32 3.34 -3.85
C SER A 56 -2.56 4.20 -4.13
N ARG A 57 -3.59 3.56 -4.71
CA ARG A 57 -4.97 4.07 -4.64
C ARG A 57 -5.46 4.01 -3.19
N LEU A 58 -6.10 5.04 -2.67
CA LEU A 58 -6.63 5.08 -1.28
C LEU A 58 -7.73 4.01 -1.07
N LYS A 59 -7.71 3.33 0.09
CA LYS A 59 -8.77 2.40 0.50
C LYS A 59 -9.61 3.03 1.59
N THR A 60 -10.88 2.64 1.61
CA THR A 60 -11.86 3.09 2.60
C THR A 60 -12.59 1.91 3.22
N ARG A 61 -12.86 1.94 4.52
CA ARG A 61 -13.74 1.01 5.22
C ARG A 61 -14.96 1.80 5.69
N ASP A 62 -16.14 1.43 5.21
CA ASP A 62 -17.40 2.14 5.50
C ASP A 62 -17.37 3.66 5.20
N GLY A 63 -16.52 4.06 4.25
CA GLY A 63 -16.30 5.46 3.86
C GLY A 63 -15.11 6.14 4.54
N ASP A 64 -14.60 5.59 5.64
CA ASP A 64 -13.43 6.12 6.34
C ASP A 64 -12.13 5.67 5.66
N PRO A 65 -11.16 6.58 5.45
CA PRO A 65 -9.91 6.25 4.77
C PRO A 65 -8.97 5.42 5.66
N GLU A 66 -8.11 4.61 5.02
CA GLU A 66 -6.98 3.99 5.70
C GLU A 66 -6.10 5.05 6.39
N VAL A 67 -5.64 4.76 7.61
CA VAL A 67 -4.74 5.63 8.38
C VAL A 67 -3.26 5.29 8.15
N GLY A 68 -2.99 4.11 7.58
CA GLY A 68 -1.65 3.67 7.22
C GLY A 68 -1.60 2.95 5.88
N SER A 69 -0.58 3.22 5.09
CA SER A 69 -0.32 2.60 3.79
C SER A 69 1.17 2.29 3.67
N TRP A 70 1.51 1.00 3.67
CA TRP A 70 2.87 0.50 3.86
C TRP A 70 3.20 -0.59 2.86
N VAL A 71 4.43 -0.65 2.38
CA VAL A 71 4.90 -1.74 1.52
C VAL A 71 6.16 -2.37 2.09
N TYR A 72 6.24 -3.68 1.95
CA TYR A 72 7.44 -4.46 2.17
C TYR A 72 7.87 -5.15 0.87
N ARG A 73 9.18 -5.15 0.64
CA ARG A 73 9.84 -5.80 -0.50
C ARG A 73 11.12 -6.44 0.00
N GLU A 74 11.41 -7.65 -0.49
CA GLU A 74 12.66 -8.35 -0.18
C GLU A 74 13.89 -7.60 -0.75
N GLU A 75 13.71 -6.84 -1.84
CA GLU A 75 14.74 -6.00 -2.45
C GLU A 75 14.15 -4.71 -3.09
N PRO A 76 14.95 -3.64 -3.28
CA PRO A 76 14.42 -2.34 -3.75
C PRO A 76 13.70 -2.36 -5.09
N ARG A 77 14.04 -3.29 -6.00
CA ARG A 77 13.42 -3.45 -7.32
C ARG A 77 12.64 -4.76 -7.45
N ALA A 78 12.20 -5.35 -6.35
CA ALA A 78 11.38 -6.56 -6.39
C ALA A 78 10.20 -6.40 -7.36
N GLU A 79 9.90 -7.44 -8.13
CA GLU A 79 8.76 -7.44 -9.05
C GLU A 79 7.43 -7.28 -8.31
N TYR A 80 7.35 -7.88 -7.12
CA TYR A 80 6.18 -7.83 -6.27
C TYR A 80 6.47 -7.13 -4.94
N GLN A 81 5.40 -6.65 -4.30
CA GLN A 81 5.42 -6.08 -2.98
C GLN A 81 4.25 -6.60 -2.14
N LEU A 82 4.48 -6.76 -0.84
CA LEU A 82 3.41 -6.85 0.13
C LEU A 82 2.94 -5.44 0.44
N HIS A 83 1.65 -5.16 0.25
CA HIS A 83 1.03 -3.89 0.61
C HIS A 83 0.12 -4.09 1.82
N VAL A 84 0.37 -3.34 2.88
CA VAL A 84 -0.36 -3.35 4.15
C VAL A 84 -1.09 -2.03 4.32
N MET A 85 -2.37 -2.12 4.67
CA MET A 85 -3.30 -1.02 4.89
C MET A 85 -3.81 -1.10 6.32
N LEU A 86 -3.79 0.01 7.04
CA LEU A 86 -4.16 0.07 8.45
C LEU A 86 -5.45 0.84 8.64
N PHE A 87 -6.35 0.31 9.46
CA PHE A 87 -7.56 0.99 9.92
C PHE A 87 -7.63 0.96 11.45
N PRO A 88 -8.18 1.99 12.11
CA PRO A 88 -8.41 1.95 13.56
C PRO A 88 -9.32 0.78 13.94
N GLY A 89 -8.94 -0.06 14.91
CA GLY A 89 -9.80 -1.10 15.44
C GLY A 89 -10.65 -0.60 16.62
N GLU A 90 -11.20 -1.52 17.41
CA GLU A 90 -11.83 -1.20 18.69
C GLU A 90 -10.76 -0.92 19.77
N GLY A 91 -10.95 0.12 20.59
CA GLY A 91 -9.98 0.47 21.63
C GLY A 91 -8.61 0.87 21.07
N ASP A 92 -7.52 0.43 21.70
CA ASP A 92 -6.13 0.66 21.26
C ASP A 92 -5.63 -0.45 20.32
N THR A 93 -6.48 -0.83 19.36
CA THR A 93 -6.13 -1.85 18.36
C THR A 93 -6.10 -1.28 16.95
N VAL A 94 -5.44 -1.98 16.04
CA VAL A 94 -5.42 -1.63 14.61
C VAL A 94 -5.71 -2.88 13.79
N ASP A 95 -6.63 -2.71 12.86
CA ASP A 95 -6.96 -3.71 11.87
C ASP A 95 -6.02 -3.60 10.68
N VAL A 96 -5.45 -4.75 10.33
CA VAL A 96 -4.47 -4.89 9.27
C VAL A 96 -5.14 -5.56 8.08
N TYR A 97 -5.09 -4.91 6.94
CA TYR A 97 -5.45 -5.47 5.65
C TYR A 97 -4.21 -5.59 4.78
N ALA A 98 -4.17 -6.57 3.89
CA ALA A 98 -3.01 -6.83 3.06
C ALA A 98 -3.38 -7.47 1.72
N HIS A 99 -2.59 -7.13 0.70
CA HIS A 99 -2.54 -7.87 -0.55
C HIS A 99 -1.11 -7.95 -1.08
N HIS A 100 -0.83 -8.96 -1.89
CA HIS A 100 0.41 -9.07 -2.67
C HIS A 100 0.13 -8.57 -4.09
N GLU A 101 0.99 -7.69 -4.60
CA GLU A 101 0.76 -7.01 -5.89
C GLU A 101 2.09 -6.69 -6.59
N TYR A 102 2.03 -6.29 -7.86
CA TYR A 102 3.22 -5.75 -8.54
C TYR A 102 3.73 -4.50 -7.84
N SER A 103 5.06 -4.34 -7.84
CA SER A 103 5.68 -3.17 -7.23
C SER A 103 5.41 -1.90 -8.02
N SER A 104 4.91 -0.87 -7.33
CA SER A 104 4.59 0.44 -7.91
C SER A 104 5.84 1.25 -8.29
N VAL A 105 7.03 0.83 -7.83
CA VAL A 105 8.30 1.54 -8.06
C VAL A 105 9.28 0.76 -8.93
N ASN A 106 8.96 -0.47 -9.32
CA ASN A 106 9.72 -1.19 -10.34
C ASN A 106 9.20 -0.77 -11.73
N SER A 107 10.02 -0.05 -12.49
CA SER A 107 9.66 0.47 -13.83
C SER A 107 9.15 -0.57 -14.80
N ASP A 108 9.57 -1.83 -14.65
CA ASP A 108 9.31 -2.90 -15.62
C ASP A 108 7.89 -3.47 -15.43
N VAL A 109 7.30 -3.29 -14.24
CA VAL A 109 5.98 -3.82 -13.87
C VAL A 109 5.04 -2.79 -13.24
N ALA A 110 5.48 -1.55 -12.99
CA ALA A 110 4.66 -0.51 -12.34
C ALA A 110 3.33 -0.23 -13.05
N TYR A 111 3.27 -0.37 -14.38
CA TYR A 111 2.01 -0.21 -15.11
C TYR A 111 0.97 -1.28 -14.73
N LYS A 112 1.41 -2.49 -14.38
CA LYS A 112 0.53 -3.59 -13.94
C LYS A 112 -0.08 -3.31 -12.58
N HIS A 113 0.69 -2.71 -11.66
CA HIS A 113 0.20 -2.23 -10.37
C HIS A 113 -0.99 -1.28 -10.54
N PHE A 114 -0.88 -0.27 -11.40
CA PHE A 114 -1.95 0.71 -11.61
C PHE A 114 -3.18 0.14 -12.32
N SER A 115 -3.02 -0.94 -13.09
CA SER A 115 -4.14 -1.65 -13.71
C SER A 115 -4.85 -2.63 -12.76
N GLY A 116 -4.34 -2.85 -11.55
CA GLY A 116 -4.88 -3.82 -10.60
C GLY A 116 -4.66 -5.28 -11.01
N GLN A 117 -3.76 -5.54 -11.96
CA GLN A 117 -3.43 -6.90 -12.39
C GLN A 117 -2.67 -7.65 -11.29
N ALA A 118 -3.01 -8.94 -11.11
CA ALA A 118 -2.36 -9.84 -10.16
C ALA A 118 -2.35 -9.33 -8.70
N LEU A 119 -3.42 -8.65 -8.29
CA LEU A 119 -3.69 -8.40 -6.87
C LEU A 119 -4.12 -9.72 -6.22
N ASP A 120 -3.38 -10.14 -5.20
CA ASP A 120 -3.56 -11.41 -4.50
C ASP A 120 -3.74 -11.16 -2.98
N PRO A 121 -4.99 -11.01 -2.52
CA PRO A 121 -5.29 -10.78 -1.10
C PRO A 121 -4.84 -11.95 -0.23
N LYS A 122 -5.09 -13.18 -0.68
CA LYS A 122 -4.75 -14.40 0.06
C LYS A 122 -3.26 -14.46 0.38
N ARG A 123 -2.39 -14.32 -0.62
CA ARG A 123 -0.94 -14.32 -0.41
C ARG A 123 -0.51 -13.14 0.47
N GLY A 124 -1.12 -11.96 0.28
CA GLY A 124 -0.85 -10.78 1.09
C GLY A 124 -1.16 -11.00 2.57
N VAL A 125 -2.32 -11.58 2.88
CA VAL A 125 -2.77 -11.92 4.23
C VAL A 125 -1.82 -12.93 4.89
N GLU A 126 -1.44 -13.98 4.18
CA GLU A 126 -0.46 -14.97 4.66
C GLU A 126 0.87 -14.29 5.01
N MET A 127 1.43 -13.50 4.09
CA MET A 127 2.69 -12.79 4.33
C MET A 127 2.59 -11.75 5.45
N ALA A 128 1.46 -11.06 5.60
CA ALA A 128 1.25 -10.12 6.69
C ALA A 128 1.25 -10.82 8.05
N ARG A 129 0.60 -11.99 8.17
CA ARG A 129 0.61 -12.81 9.39
C ARG A 129 1.99 -13.38 9.72
N GLU A 130 2.79 -13.72 8.71
CA GLU A 130 4.19 -14.12 8.91
C GLU A 130 5.07 -12.96 9.40
N LYS A 131 4.81 -11.74 8.90
CA LYS A 131 5.66 -10.57 9.11
C LYS A 131 5.18 -9.62 10.20
N LEU A 132 4.03 -9.85 10.84
CA LEU A 132 3.46 -8.98 11.88
C LEU A 132 2.83 -9.83 13.01
N PRO A 133 2.78 -9.32 14.26
CA PRO A 133 2.21 -10.05 15.40
C PRO A 133 0.67 -10.01 15.37
N ILE A 134 0.07 -10.58 14.33
CA ILE A 134 -1.38 -10.62 14.13
C ILE A 134 -1.96 -11.80 14.90
N GLY A 135 -2.99 -11.56 15.73
CA GLY A 135 -3.67 -12.61 16.50
C GLY A 135 -3.11 -12.87 17.91
N GLY A 136 -2.21 -12.02 18.39
CA GLY A 136 -1.63 -12.11 19.74
C GLY A 136 -0.42 -13.04 19.82
N GLU A 137 0.54 -12.64 20.65
CA GLU A 137 1.90 -13.18 20.85
C GLU A 137 2.95 -12.73 19.82
N GLY A 138 3.76 -11.75 20.24
CA GLY A 138 4.95 -11.25 19.58
C GLY A 138 5.61 -10.11 20.34
#